data_AF-A0A1U7LGD2-F1
#
_entry.id   AF-A0A1U7LGD2-F1
#
_cell.length_a   1.000
_cell.length_b   1.000
_cell.length_c   1.000
_cell.angle_alpha   90.00
_cell.angle_beta   90.00
_cell.angle_gamma   90.00
#
_symmetry.space_group_name_H-M   'P 1'
#
loop_
_entity.id
_entity.type
_entity.pdbx_description
1 polymer ?
#
loop_
_entity_poly.entity_id
_entity_poly.type
_entity_poly.pdbx_seq_one_letter_code
_entity_poly.pdbx_strand_id
1 'polypeptide(L)'
;MYTNDLRVLVDVFIRELNDLPDEAEALRHTYLRVLHPLLSHTQLRREPHYKREALRKLFHGLKGGQYWAVKTPSPTTLRLVERCLRVSWIQDQGDDTPTVKYLDVAHLSETGSSVSLMNVAHTPKPPAGVQTPSLKDRQLIGQVTGVDGVIAQA
;
A
#
# COMPACT_ATOMS: atom_id res chain seq x y z
N MET A 1 -35.33 -16.18 1.48
CA MET A 1 -34.74 -16.95 0.36
C MET A 1 -33.29 -16.53 0.09
N TYR A 2 -32.94 -15.24 0.00
CA TYR A 2 -31.59 -14.78 -0.35
C TYR A 2 -30.48 -14.90 0.72
N THR A 3 -30.80 -14.98 2.00
CA THR A 3 -29.79 -15.11 3.06
C THR A 3 -29.08 -16.47 3.02
N ASN A 4 -29.74 -17.50 2.49
CA ASN A 4 -29.12 -18.82 2.35
C ASN A 4 -27.98 -18.78 1.34
N ASP A 5 -28.20 -18.14 0.19
CA ASP A 5 -27.17 -17.99 -0.85
C ASP A 5 -25.96 -17.20 -0.33
N LEU A 6 -26.18 -16.16 0.49
CA LEU A 6 -25.09 -15.43 1.14
C LEU A 6 -24.29 -16.32 2.10
N ARG A 7 -24.97 -17.18 2.86
CA ARG A 7 -24.33 -18.13 3.79
C ARG A 7 -23.53 -19.19 3.02
N VAL A 8 -24.11 -19.74 1.95
CA VAL A 8 -23.41 -20.67 1.06
C VAL A 8 -22.19 -20.00 0.43
N LEU A 9 -22.31 -18.75 -0.02
CA LEU A 9 -21.16 -18.00 -0.52
C LEU A 9 -20.07 -17.88 0.55
N VAL A 10 -20.40 -17.45 1.77
CA VAL A 10 -19.44 -17.37 2.87
C VAL A 10 -18.75 -18.70 3.11
N ASP A 11 -19.48 -19.81 3.05
CA ASP A 11 -18.92 -21.15 3.21
C ASP A 11 -17.91 -21.49 2.12
N VAL A 12 -18.22 -21.14 0.87
CA VAL A 12 -17.27 -21.26 -0.24
C VAL A 12 -16.05 -20.39 0.03
N PHE A 13 -16.21 -19.10 0.35
CA PHE A 13 -15.06 -18.23 0.65
C PHE A 13 -14.18 -18.77 1.77
N ILE A 14 -14.75 -19.30 2.86
CA ILE A 14 -14.00 -19.87 3.97
C ILE A 14 -13.21 -21.10 3.51
N ARG A 15 -13.84 -22.01 2.77
CA ARG A 15 -13.17 -23.22 2.26
C ARG A 15 -12.04 -22.86 1.31
N GLU A 16 -12.34 -22.09 0.26
CA GLU A 16 -11.35 -21.73 -0.75
C GLU A 16 -10.17 -20.98 -0.12
N LEU A 17 -10.41 -20.02 0.79
CA LEU A 17 -9.31 -19.30 1.45
C LEU A 17 -8.45 -20.16 2.40
N ASN A 18 -9.00 -21.23 2.98
CA ASN A 18 -8.21 -22.18 3.79
C ASN A 18 -7.35 -23.09 2.91
N ASP A 19 -7.88 -23.51 1.76
CA ASP A 19 -7.26 -24.53 0.91
C ASP A 19 -6.35 -23.93 -0.18
N LEU A 20 -6.29 -22.61 -0.31
CA LEU A 20 -5.45 -21.93 -1.29
C LEU A 20 -3.95 -22.14 -1.02
N PRO A 21 -3.17 -22.59 -2.03
CA PRO A 21 -1.72 -22.71 -1.89
C PRO A 21 -1.05 -21.33 -1.74
N ASP A 22 0.17 -21.32 -1.22
CA ASP A 22 1.00 -20.13 -1.00
C ASP A 22 1.15 -19.29 -2.28
N GLU A 23 1.26 -19.94 -3.44
CA GLU A 23 1.50 -19.31 -4.75
C GLU A 23 0.27 -18.57 -5.29
N ALA A 24 -0.94 -18.91 -4.83
CA ALA A 24 -2.19 -18.37 -5.37
C ALA A 24 -2.56 -16.99 -4.78
N GLU A 25 -1.58 -16.10 -4.69
CA GLU A 25 -1.72 -14.81 -4.01
C GLU A 25 -2.76 -13.89 -4.68
N ALA A 26 -2.74 -13.79 -6.02
CA ALA A 26 -3.68 -12.95 -6.75
C ALA A 26 -5.14 -13.38 -6.52
N LEU A 27 -5.38 -14.69 -6.45
CA LEU A 27 -6.70 -15.26 -6.20
C LEU A 27 -7.11 -15.02 -4.74
N ARG A 28 -6.20 -15.22 -3.78
CA ARG A 28 -6.41 -14.87 -2.36
C ARG A 28 -6.83 -13.41 -2.19
N HIS A 29 -6.17 -12.48 -2.88
CA HIS A 29 -6.55 -11.08 -2.84
C HIS A 29 -7.92 -10.83 -3.47
N THR A 30 -8.23 -11.52 -4.56
CA THR A 30 -9.54 -11.42 -5.22
C THR A 30 -10.66 -11.83 -4.27
N TYR A 31 -10.52 -13.00 -3.61
CA TYR A 31 -11.46 -13.45 -2.59
C TYR A 31 -11.60 -12.43 -1.46
N LEU A 32 -10.50 -11.95 -0.87
CA LEU A 32 -10.56 -10.98 0.24
C LEU A 32 -11.18 -9.64 -0.16
N ARG A 33 -10.94 -9.19 -1.40
CA ARG A 33 -11.51 -7.95 -1.93
C ARG A 33 -13.03 -8.05 -2.10
N VAL A 34 -13.54 -9.21 -2.50
CA VAL A 34 -14.99 -9.48 -2.63
C VAL A 34 -15.62 -9.77 -1.27
N LEU A 35 -14.92 -10.48 -0.39
CA LEU A 35 -15.43 -10.86 0.92
C LEU A 35 -15.71 -9.63 1.80
N HIS A 36 -14.84 -8.62 1.79
CA HIS A 36 -15.05 -7.40 2.58
C HIS A 36 -16.41 -6.71 2.33
N PRO A 37 -16.78 -6.28 1.10
CA PRO A 37 -18.09 -5.68 0.86
C PRO A 37 -19.25 -6.63 1.15
N LEU A 38 -19.07 -7.96 1.01
CA LEU A 38 -20.09 -8.92 1.45
C LEU A 38 -20.34 -8.85 2.96
N LEU A 39 -19.29 -8.75 3.77
CA LEU A 39 -19.40 -8.67 5.24
C LEU A 39 -19.94 -7.31 5.70
N SER A 40 -19.58 -6.22 5.03
CA SER A 40 -19.91 -4.85 5.46
C SER A 40 -21.26 -4.36 4.93
N HIS A 41 -21.63 -4.71 3.70
CA HIS A 41 -22.72 -4.06 2.96
C HIS A 41 -23.89 -4.98 2.61
N THR A 42 -23.95 -6.19 3.17
CA THR A 42 -25.06 -7.12 2.95
C THR A 42 -25.85 -7.40 4.23
N GLN A 43 -26.80 -8.32 4.14
CA GLN A 43 -27.60 -8.79 5.26
C GLN A 43 -26.77 -9.55 6.31
N LEU A 44 -25.55 -10.00 5.97
CA LEU A 44 -24.65 -10.71 6.90
C LEU A 44 -24.23 -9.87 8.11
N ARG A 45 -24.27 -8.53 8.00
CA ARG A 45 -23.95 -7.62 9.10
C ARG A 45 -25.00 -7.57 10.21
N ARG A 46 -26.18 -8.16 9.98
CA ARG A 46 -27.30 -8.16 10.92
C ARG A 46 -27.24 -9.42 11.75
N GLU A 47 -27.65 -9.33 13.01
CA GLU A 47 -27.77 -10.51 13.86
C GLU A 47 -28.82 -11.50 13.31
N PRO A 48 -28.60 -12.82 13.46
CA PRO A 48 -27.42 -13.46 14.06
C PRO A 48 -26.22 -13.50 13.10
N HIS A 49 -25.05 -13.13 13.62
CA HIS A 49 -23.80 -13.08 12.85
C HIS A 49 -23.34 -14.47 12.39
N TYR A 50 -23.51 -14.76 11.11
CA TYR A 50 -23.21 -16.07 10.54
C TYR A 50 -21.71 -16.36 10.56
N LYS A 51 -21.31 -17.48 11.18
CA LYS A 51 -19.93 -18.00 11.21
C LYS A 51 -18.85 -16.98 11.60
N ARG A 52 -19.19 -16.00 12.45
CA ARG A 52 -18.25 -14.96 12.94
C ARG A 52 -16.91 -15.56 13.39
N GLU A 53 -16.96 -16.57 14.25
CA GLU A 53 -15.74 -17.18 14.81
C GLU A 53 -14.89 -17.91 13.75
N ALA A 54 -15.51 -18.54 12.76
CA ALA A 54 -14.78 -19.18 11.67
C ALA A 54 -14.09 -18.14 10.78
N LEU A 55 -14.77 -17.04 10.46
CA LEU A 55 -14.18 -15.91 9.73
C LEU A 55 -13.01 -15.28 10.49
N ARG A 56 -13.16 -15.08 11.81
CA ARG A 56 -12.10 -14.56 12.67
C ARG A 56 -10.88 -15.47 12.68
N LYS A 57 -11.08 -16.78 12.91
CA LYS A 57 -10.00 -17.77 12.86
C LYS A 57 -9.26 -17.75 11.52
N LEU A 58 -10.01 -17.73 10.41
CA LEU A 58 -9.44 -17.63 9.07
C LEU A 58 -8.58 -16.36 8.92
N PHE A 59 -9.11 -15.20 9.29
CA PHE A 59 -8.37 -13.93 9.16
C PHE A 59 -7.13 -13.88 10.06
N HIS A 60 -7.21 -14.37 11.29
CA HIS A 60 -6.03 -14.43 12.17
C HIS A 60 -5.00 -15.46 11.69
N GLY A 61 -5.44 -16.60 11.15
CA GLY A 61 -4.53 -17.57 10.52
C GLY A 61 -3.83 -16.99 9.29
N LEU A 62 -4.56 -16.24 8.46
CA LEU A 62 -4.01 -15.51 7.32
C LEU A 62 -3.06 -14.38 7.76
N LYS A 63 -3.35 -13.68 8.85
CA LYS A 63 -2.44 -12.66 9.39
C LYS A 63 -1.18 -13.30 9.99
N GLY A 64 -1.35 -14.42 10.68
CA GLY A 64 -0.32 -15.08 11.48
C GLY A 64 0.61 -16.03 10.71
N GLY A 65 0.42 -16.20 9.39
CA GLY A 65 1.31 -17.07 8.62
C GLY A 65 0.95 -18.56 8.66
N GLN A 66 -0.22 -18.96 9.18
CA GLN A 66 -0.57 -20.38 9.35
C GLN A 66 -0.70 -21.15 8.01
N TYR A 67 -1.09 -20.45 6.95
CA TYR A 67 -1.33 -21.04 5.62
C TYR A 67 -0.13 -20.90 4.69
N TRP A 68 1.06 -20.68 5.24
CA TRP A 68 2.29 -20.59 4.46
C TRP A 68 3.31 -21.57 5.01
N ALA A 69 3.80 -22.45 4.13
CA ALA A 69 4.76 -23.48 4.53
C ALA A 69 6.16 -22.89 4.76
N VAL A 70 6.52 -21.89 3.95
CA VAL A 70 7.88 -21.30 3.93
C VAL A 70 7.85 -19.78 3.84
N LYS A 71 6.80 -19.20 3.25
CA LYS A 71 6.71 -17.77 2.94
C LYS A 71 6.01 -16.99 4.06
N THR A 72 6.26 -15.69 4.12
CA THR A 72 5.45 -14.78 4.95
C THR A 72 4.29 -14.20 4.15
N PRO A 73 3.16 -13.83 4.78
CA PRO A 73 2.08 -13.14 4.09
C PRO A 73 2.55 -11.84 3.44
N SER A 74 2.12 -11.57 2.21
CA SER A 74 2.49 -10.33 1.53
C SER A 74 1.83 -9.10 2.19
N PRO A 75 2.44 -7.90 2.10
CA PRO A 75 1.86 -6.67 2.65
C PRO A 75 0.44 -6.38 2.15
N THR A 76 0.16 -6.71 0.89
CA THR A 76 -1.18 -6.56 0.32
C THR A 76 -2.17 -7.51 1.00
N THR A 77 -1.78 -8.76 1.26
CA THR A 77 -2.61 -9.73 1.98
C THR A 77 -2.94 -9.22 3.38
N LEU A 78 -1.93 -8.78 4.13
CA LEU A 78 -2.11 -8.23 5.48
C LEU A 78 -3.09 -7.06 5.50
N ARG A 79 -2.91 -6.08 4.60
CA ARG A 79 -3.80 -4.92 4.49
C ARG A 79 -5.25 -5.31 4.19
N LEU A 80 -5.46 -6.31 3.33
CA LEU A 80 -6.79 -6.80 2.98
C LEU A 80 -7.46 -7.55 4.14
N VAL A 81 -6.70 -8.41 4.82
CA VAL A 81 -7.16 -9.15 6.00
C VAL A 81 -7.53 -8.20 7.13
N GLU A 82 -6.69 -7.20 7.42
CA GLU A 82 -7.01 -6.17 8.41
C GLU A 82 -8.26 -5.37 8.06
N ARG A 83 -8.49 -5.11 6.77
CA ARG A 83 -9.72 -4.46 6.33
C ARG A 83 -10.96 -5.31 6.67
N CYS A 84 -10.88 -6.62 6.52
CA CYS A 84 -11.96 -7.53 6.92
C CYS A 84 -12.13 -7.60 8.44
N LEU A 85 -11.04 -7.57 9.21
CA LEU A 85 -11.08 -7.59 10.69
C LEU A 85 -11.69 -6.31 11.28
N ARG A 86 -11.57 -5.17 10.60
CA ARG A 86 -12.19 -3.89 11.00
C ARG A 86 -13.71 -3.83 10.78
N VAL A 87 -14.33 -4.87 10.23
CA VAL A 87 -15.80 -4.90 10.12
C VAL A 87 -16.38 -5.03 11.53
N SER A 88 -17.32 -4.16 11.90
CA SER A 88 -17.78 -3.97 13.29
C SER A 88 -18.23 -5.25 14.00
N TRP A 89 -18.89 -6.16 13.29
CA TRP A 89 -19.35 -7.43 13.85
C TRP A 89 -18.32 -8.57 13.75
N ILE A 90 -17.18 -8.33 13.10
CA ILE A 90 -16.03 -9.24 13.03
C ILE A 90 -14.96 -8.85 14.05
N GLN A 91 -14.78 -7.55 14.31
CA GLN A 91 -13.78 -6.99 15.23
C GLN A 91 -13.83 -7.68 16.60
N ASP A 92 -12.67 -7.79 17.25
CA ASP A 92 -12.61 -8.29 18.62
C ASP A 92 -13.31 -7.30 19.56
N GLN A 93 -14.12 -7.81 20.48
CA GLN A 93 -14.77 -6.97 21.49
C GLN A 93 -13.79 -6.42 22.55
N GLY A 94 -12.48 -6.61 22.35
CA GLY A 94 -11.41 -6.09 23.20
C GLY A 94 -10.27 -5.42 22.43
N ASP A 95 -10.45 -5.16 21.13
CA ASP A 95 -9.43 -4.55 20.26
C ASP A 95 -9.82 -3.09 19.98
N ASP A 96 -9.92 -2.29 21.04
CA ASP A 96 -9.91 -0.82 20.99
C ASP A 96 -8.48 -0.36 20.65
N THR A 97 -7.97 -0.75 19.49
CA THR A 97 -6.76 -0.13 18.96
C THR A 97 -7.17 1.19 18.32
N PRO A 98 -6.68 2.35 18.83
CA PRO A 98 -6.95 3.63 18.19
C PRO A 98 -6.35 3.55 16.79
N THR A 99 -7.21 3.59 15.79
CA THR A 99 -6.79 3.67 14.39
C THR A 99 -6.05 4.98 14.21
N VAL A 100 -4.72 4.93 14.34
CA VAL A 100 -3.83 6.03 14.03
C VAL A 100 -4.04 6.29 12.54
N LYS A 101 -4.73 7.40 12.24
CA LYS A 101 -4.84 7.93 10.89
C LYS A 101 -3.42 8.26 10.45
N TYR A 102 -2.79 7.35 9.72
CA TYR A 102 -1.52 7.62 9.06
C TYR A 102 -1.80 8.55 7.87
N LEU A 103 -2.01 9.82 8.20
CA LEU A 103 -2.00 10.97 7.30
C LEU A 103 -1.52 12.14 8.14
N ASP A 104 -0.31 12.58 7.80
CA ASP A 104 0.38 13.81 8.22
C ASP A 104 1.33 13.72 9.42
N VAL A 105 2.58 13.35 9.14
CA VAL A 105 3.75 13.76 9.94
C VAL A 105 4.88 14.19 8.98
N ALA A 106 4.77 15.41 8.48
CA ALA A 106 5.88 16.37 8.51
C ALA A 106 5.34 17.52 9.39
N HIS A 107 5.93 17.86 10.53
CA HIS A 107 7.27 18.38 10.70
C HIS A 107 7.53 18.54 12.21
N LEU A 108 8.80 18.49 12.59
CA LEU A 108 9.29 18.37 13.96
C LEU A 108 8.92 19.54 14.90
N SER A 109 8.82 19.15 16.16
CA SER A 109 8.96 19.91 17.41
C SER A 109 10.04 21.01 17.35
N GLU A 110 9.70 22.21 17.82
CA GLU A 110 10.02 22.71 19.17
C GLU A 110 10.56 24.16 19.25
N THR A 111 9.97 24.87 20.21
CA THR A 111 10.47 26.03 20.96
C THR A 111 10.44 27.43 20.33
N GLY A 112 9.73 28.33 21.01
CA GLY A 112 10.34 29.59 21.46
C GLY A 112 10.00 30.90 20.73
N SER A 113 8.77 31.38 20.93
CA SER A 113 8.41 32.79 21.24
C SER A 113 8.84 34.00 20.35
N SER A 114 7.83 34.85 20.10
CA SER A 114 7.84 36.34 20.18
C SER A 114 8.22 37.20 18.94
N VAL A 115 7.19 37.93 18.45
CA VAL A 115 7.13 39.31 17.88
C VAL A 115 8.13 39.71 16.76
N SER A 116 7.90 40.61 15.79
CA SER A 116 6.89 41.64 15.49
C SER A 116 7.09 42.15 14.03
N LEU A 117 6.22 43.07 13.59
CA LEU A 117 5.98 43.60 12.22
C LEU A 117 7.07 44.51 11.57
N MET A 118 6.84 44.81 10.27
CA MET A 118 7.29 45.95 9.40
C MET A 118 8.63 45.75 8.63
N ASN A 119 8.87 46.20 7.38
CA ASN A 119 8.16 47.01 6.37
C ASN A 119 8.86 46.89 4.97
N VAL A 120 8.12 47.30 3.93
CA VAL A 120 8.38 47.56 2.48
C VAL A 120 9.78 48.05 2.03
N ALA A 121 10.26 47.58 0.86
CA ALA A 121 10.90 48.42 -0.19
C ALA A 121 11.12 47.68 -1.54
N HIS A 122 10.99 48.44 -2.63
CA HIS A 122 10.97 48.08 -4.05
C HIS A 122 12.33 47.60 -4.63
N THR A 123 12.29 46.78 -5.68
CA THR A 123 13.42 46.62 -6.62
C THR A 123 13.00 46.98 -8.06
N PRO A 124 13.80 47.77 -8.80
CA PRO A 124 13.48 48.23 -10.15
C PRO A 124 13.82 47.21 -11.24
N LYS A 125 13.09 47.29 -12.35
CA LYS A 125 13.31 46.53 -13.60
C LYS A 125 14.66 46.89 -14.24
N PRO A 126 15.43 45.93 -14.77
CA PRO A 126 16.62 46.22 -15.58
C PRO A 126 16.25 46.67 -17.02
N PRO A 127 17.00 47.62 -17.63
CA PRO A 127 16.73 48.14 -18.96
C PRO A 127 17.40 47.36 -20.10
N ALA A 128 16.94 47.70 -21.30
CA ALA A 128 17.18 47.10 -22.59
C ALA A 128 18.64 47.13 -23.08
N GLY A 129 19.01 46.08 -23.84
CA GLY A 129 20.14 46.11 -24.77
C GLY A 129 21.30 45.18 -24.44
N VAL A 130 21.11 43.86 -24.54
CA VAL A 130 22.23 42.93 -24.77
C VAL A 130 21.78 41.91 -25.81
N GLN A 131 22.46 41.94 -26.96
CA GLN A 131 22.22 41.09 -28.12
C GLN A 131 22.72 39.68 -27.85
N THR A 132 21.92 38.68 -28.20
CA THR A 132 22.32 37.27 -28.25
C THR A 132 23.12 37.01 -29.53
N PRO A 133 24.19 36.20 -29.45
CA PRO A 133 24.63 35.46 -30.63
C PRO A 133 24.37 33.97 -30.41
N SER A 134 23.49 33.43 -31.25
CA SER A 134 23.53 32.04 -31.69
C SER A 134 24.67 31.93 -32.70
N LEU A 135 25.56 30.93 -32.58
CA LEU A 135 26.21 30.36 -33.76
C LEU A 135 26.70 28.93 -33.49
N LYS A 136 26.45 28.10 -34.50
CA LYS A 136 26.90 26.72 -34.68
C LYS A 136 28.40 26.70 -35.00
N ASP A 137 29.09 25.60 -34.66
CA ASP A 137 30.26 24.99 -35.34
C ASP A 137 30.76 23.87 -34.38
N ARG A 138 30.55 22.56 -34.59
CA ARG A 138 31.12 21.65 -35.59
C ARG A 138 32.57 21.97 -35.94
N GLN A 139 33.52 21.21 -35.38
CA GLN A 139 34.50 20.37 -36.11
C GLN A 139 35.73 20.01 -35.21
N LEU A 140 35.96 18.69 -35.07
CA LEU A 140 37.23 17.93 -34.96
C LEU A 140 38.40 18.36 -34.06
N ILE A 141 38.76 17.46 -33.15
CA ILE A 141 40.12 16.93 -32.89
C ILE A 141 39.92 15.63 -32.07
N GLY A 142 40.39 14.43 -32.40
CA GLY A 142 41.42 14.01 -33.32
C GLY A 142 42.65 13.49 -32.55
N GLN A 143 42.71 12.16 -32.31
CA GLN A 143 43.92 11.34 -32.03
C GLN A 143 44.59 11.59 -30.64
N VAL A 144 45.33 10.68 -29.96
CA VAL A 144 46.00 9.39 -30.23
C VAL A 144 46.40 8.86 -28.83
N THR A 145 46.17 7.61 -28.38
CA THR A 145 47.00 6.38 -28.41
C THR A 145 46.25 5.37 -27.49
N GLY A 146 46.00 4.09 -27.77
CA GLY A 146 46.82 3.12 -28.48
C GLY A 146 47.84 2.48 -27.54
N VAL A 147 47.47 1.42 -26.81
CA VAL A 147 48.28 0.19 -26.69
C VAL A 147 47.40 -1.01 -26.29
N ASP A 148 47.52 -2.02 -27.14
CA ASP A 148 47.08 -3.41 -27.15
C ASP A 148 47.13 -4.12 -25.77
N GLY A 149 46.32 -5.14 -25.44
CA GLY A 149 45.82 -6.23 -26.28
C GLY A 149 46.65 -7.51 -26.01
N VAL A 150 46.00 -8.67 -26.11
CA VAL A 150 46.54 -10.06 -26.02
C VAL A 150 46.75 -10.52 -24.54
N ILE A 151 46.32 -11.70 -24.05
CA ILE A 151 46.20 -13.04 -24.67
C ILE A 151 45.10 -13.88 -23.97
N ALA A 152 44.46 -14.74 -24.77
CA ALA A 152 43.49 -15.77 -24.47
C ALA A 152 44.04 -16.99 -23.69
N GLN A 153 43.16 -18.01 -23.54
CA GLN A 153 43.35 -19.43 -23.19
C GLN A 153 43.10 -19.75 -21.70
N ALA A 154 42.43 -20.84 -21.32
CA ALA A 154 41.80 -21.97 -22.01
C ALA A 154 40.70 -22.54 -21.10
#